data_AF-A0A2V7GQD6-F1
#
_entry.id   AF-A0A2V7GQD6-F1
#
_cell.length_a   1.000
_cell.length_b   1.000
_cell.length_c   1.000
_cell.angle_alpha   90.00
_cell.angle_beta   90.00
_cell.angle_gamma   90.00
#
_symmetry.space_group_name_H-M   'P 1'
#
loop_
_entity.id
_entity.type
_entity.pdbx_description
1 polymer ?
#
loop_
_entity_poly.entity_id
_entity_poly.type
_entity_poly.pdbx_seq_one_letter_code
_entity_poly.pdbx_strand_id
1 'polypeptide(L)'
;MQEQARRILAERPNLVDLKRRKSGADPFVIAGAAVYSCAVVTEEKPSGGPPKVKIPDVCKLLGVRCITMLDMLREEGLRLT
;
A
#
# COMPACT_ATOMS: atom_id res chain seq x y z
N MET A 1 -0.19 12.05 -9.70
CA MET A 1 0.37 11.40 -8.48
C MET A 1 0.19 12.25 -7.23
N GLN A 2 0.73 13.48 -7.14
CA GLN A 2 0.59 14.34 -5.95
C GLN A 2 -0.87 14.74 -5.63
N GLU A 3 -1.69 14.98 -6.66
CA GLU A 3 -3.13 15.29 -6.53
C GLU A 3 -3.92 14.16 -5.83
N GLN A 4 -3.70 12.91 -6.24
CA GLN A 4 -4.40 11.77 -5.66
C GLN A 4 -3.87 11.36 -4.30
N ALA A 5 -2.55 11.50 -4.07
CA ALA A 5 -1.99 11.37 -2.74
C ALA A 5 -2.65 12.37 -1.78
N ARG A 6 -2.87 13.63 -2.20
CA ARG A 6 -3.59 14.63 -1.41
C ARG A 6 -5.03 14.23 -1.10
N ARG A 7 -5.78 13.66 -2.05
CA ARG A 7 -7.15 13.18 -1.81
C ARG A 7 -7.21 12.03 -0.80
N ILE A 8 -6.33 11.04 -0.95
CA ILE A 8 -6.25 9.89 -0.03
C ILE A 8 -5.87 10.36 1.39
N LEU A 9 -4.96 11.33 1.50
CA LEU A 9 -4.58 11.92 2.79
C LEU A 9 -5.70 12.75 3.42
N ALA A 10 -6.50 13.45 2.61
CA ALA A 10 -7.66 14.21 3.08
C ALA A 10 -8.78 13.29 3.59
N GLU A 11 -9.03 12.16 2.92
CA GLU A 11 -10.03 11.17 3.35
C GLU A 11 -9.56 10.33 4.55
N ARG A 12 -8.24 10.18 4.75
CA ARG A 12 -7.66 9.33 5.80
C ARG A 12 -6.46 10.00 6.49
N PRO A 13 -6.69 10.97 7.39
CA PRO A 13 -5.62 11.75 8.02
C PRO A 13 -4.65 10.91 8.86
N ASN A 14 -5.09 9.76 9.39
CA ASN A 14 -4.25 8.85 10.19
C ASN A 14 -3.34 7.93 9.35
N LEU A 15 -3.41 8.04 8.02
CA LEU A 15 -2.53 7.27 7.13
C LEU A 15 -1.08 7.78 7.18
N VAL A 16 -0.91 9.06 7.53
CA VAL A 16 0.39 9.71 7.73
C VAL A 16 0.49 10.15 9.18
N ASP A 17 1.09 9.30 10.01
CA ASP A 17 1.42 9.66 11.38
C ASP A 17 2.88 10.13 11.45
N LEU A 18 3.10 11.41 11.10
CA LEU A 18 4.40 12.08 11.18
C LEU A 18 4.98 12.09 12.61
N LYS A 19 4.14 11.87 13.63
CA LYS A 19 4.58 11.80 15.03
C LYS A 19 5.18 10.44 15.39
N ARG A 20 4.92 9.38 14.61
CA ARG A 20 5.30 8.00 14.93
C ARG A 20 6.27 7.36 13.94
N ARG A 21 7.24 8.10 13.37
CA ARG A 21 8.31 7.55 12.48
C ARG A 21 7.77 6.57 11.41
N LYS A 22 6.51 6.68 11.01
CA LYS A 22 5.93 5.88 9.94
C LYS A 22 6.35 6.55 8.66
N SER A 23 7.09 5.82 7.84
CA SER A 23 7.57 6.24 6.54
C SER A 23 6.45 7.00 5.83
N GLY A 24 6.67 8.28 5.55
CA GLY A 24 5.72 9.09 4.78
C GLY A 24 5.55 8.58 3.34
N ALA A 25 6.28 7.53 2.93
CA ALA A 25 6.26 6.96 1.58
C ALA A 25 5.07 6.02 1.33
N ASP A 26 4.57 5.32 2.34
CA ASP A 26 3.53 4.29 2.19
C ASP A 26 2.26 4.83 1.50
N PRO A 27 1.74 6.03 1.85
CA PRO A 27 0.62 6.63 1.12
C PRO A 27 0.92 6.90 -0.35
N PHE A 28 2.15 7.28 -0.71
CA PHE A 28 2.53 7.56 -2.10
C PHE A 28 2.60 6.29 -2.94
N VAL A 29 3.10 5.19 -2.37
CA VAL A 29 3.13 3.88 -3.04
C VAL A 29 1.70 3.40 -3.33
N ILE A 30 0.82 3.47 -2.34
CA ILE A 30 -0.58 3.07 -2.48
C ILE A 30 -1.32 3.99 -3.47
N ALA A 31 -1.12 5.30 -3.37
CA ALA A 31 -1.71 6.27 -4.29
C ALA A 31 -1.22 6.07 -5.73
N GLY A 32 0.06 5.78 -5.92
CA GLY A 32 0.63 5.45 -7.22
C GLY A 32 -0.04 4.23 -7.82
N ALA A 33 -0.12 3.13 -7.06
CA ALA A 33 -0.78 1.91 -7.52
C ALA A 33 -2.26 2.13 -7.86
N ALA A 34 -2.98 2.90 -7.06
CA ALA A 34 -4.39 3.25 -7.33
C ALA A 34 -4.55 4.07 -8.64
N VAL A 35 -3.68 5.07 -8.86
CA VAL A 35 -3.71 5.93 -10.06
C VAL A 35 -3.41 5.16 -11.34
N TYR A 36 -2.38 4.31 -11.30
CA TYR A 36 -1.89 3.59 -12.47
C TYR A 36 -2.50 2.19 -12.62
N SER A 37 -3.45 1.82 -11.75
CA SER A 37 -4.08 0.49 -11.73
C SER A 37 -3.05 -0.65 -11.62
N CYS A 38 -2.02 -0.45 -10.80
CA CYS A 38 -0.96 -1.42 -10.53
C CYS A 38 -1.20 -2.16 -9.20
N ALA A 39 -0.44 -3.23 -8.97
CA ALA A 39 -0.37 -3.87 -7.66
C ALA A 39 0.65 -3.16 -6.75
N VAL A 40 0.36 -3.10 -5.45
CA VAL A 40 1.35 -2.82 -4.41
C VAL A 40 2.03 -4.13 -4.03
N VAL A 41 3.36 -4.16 -4.12
CA VAL A 41 4.19 -5.29 -3.66
C VAL A 41 4.69 -4.97 -2.26
N THR A 42 4.37 -5.82 -1.27
CA THR A 42 4.84 -5.66 0.11
C THR A 42 4.98 -7.01 0.82
N GLU A 43 5.96 -7.12 1.72
CA GLU A 43 6.15 -8.29 2.60
C GLU A 43 5.49 -8.06 3.99
N GLU A 44 4.76 -6.97 4.15
CA GLU A 44 3.96 -6.76 5.36
C GLU A 44 2.78 -7.73 5.44
N LYS A 45 2.56 -8.31 6.61
CA LYS A 45 1.33 -9.01 6.92
C LYS A 45 0.26 -8.03 7.43
N PRO A 46 -1.03 -8.18 7.05
CA PRO A 46 -2.12 -7.38 7.58
C PRO A 46 -2.09 -7.35 9.11
N SER A 47 -2.40 -6.20 9.71
CA SER A 47 -2.45 -6.10 11.17
C SER A 47 -3.79 -6.50 11.75
N GLY A 48 -4.84 -6.59 10.92
CA GLY A 48 -6.20 -6.89 11.37
C GLY A 48 -6.93 -5.69 11.98
N GLY A 49 -6.34 -4.48 11.96
CA GLY A 49 -7.01 -3.24 12.34
C GLY A 49 -6.24 -2.36 13.34
N PRO A 50 -6.93 -1.38 13.95
CA PRO A 50 -6.35 -0.48 14.93
C PRO A 50 -5.70 -1.23 16.11
N PRO A 51 -4.60 -0.72 16.70
CA PRO A 51 -4.05 0.62 16.54
C PRO A 51 -2.98 0.76 15.45
N LYS A 52 -2.56 -0.33 14.80
CA LYS A 52 -1.45 -0.32 13.82
C LYS A 52 -1.99 -0.63 12.42
N VAL A 53 -2.33 0.38 11.63
CA VAL A 53 -2.71 0.19 10.22
C VAL A 53 -1.45 -0.11 9.37
N LYS A 54 -1.43 -1.16 8.53
CA LYS A 54 -0.33 -1.46 7.61
C LYS A 54 -0.75 -1.33 6.14
N ILE A 55 0.20 -1.43 5.21
CA ILE A 55 -0.08 -1.34 3.77
C ILE A 55 -1.22 -2.28 3.34
N PRO A 56 -1.23 -3.59 3.69
CA PRO A 56 -2.29 -4.50 3.24
C PRO A 56 -3.69 -4.11 3.73
N ASP A 57 -3.80 -3.57 4.95
CA ASP A 57 -5.10 -3.14 5.50
C ASP A 57 -5.67 -1.94 4.73
N VAL A 58 -4.80 -1.05 4.27
CA VAL A 58 -5.16 0.13 3.49
C VAL A 58 -5.51 -0.25 2.07
N CYS A 59 -4.68 -1.07 1.41
CA CYS A 59 -4.93 -1.58 0.07
C CYS A 59 -6.27 -2.32 0.00
N LYS A 60 -6.57 -3.17 1.00
CA LYS A 60 -7.85 -3.87 1.09
C LYS A 60 -9.04 -2.91 1.17
N LEU A 61 -8.94 -1.85 1.98
CA LEU A 61 -10.04 -0.88 2.10
C LEU A 61 -10.26 -0.09 0.80
N LEU A 62 -9.18 0.23 0.08
CA LEU A 62 -9.22 1.03 -1.15
C LEU A 62 -9.43 0.20 -2.42
N GLY A 63 -9.57 -1.13 -2.31
CA GLY A 63 -9.67 -2.02 -3.47
C GLY A 63 -8.41 -2.07 -4.34
N VAL A 64 -7.26 -1.68 -3.78
CA VAL A 64 -5.97 -1.73 -4.49
C VAL A 64 -5.40 -3.14 -4.38
N ARG A 65 -4.99 -3.74 -5.51
CA ARG A 65 -4.35 -5.05 -5.53
C ARG A 65 -3.06 -5.01 -4.70
N CYS A 66 -2.89 -5.97 -3.81
CA CYS A 66 -1.74 -6.07 -2.91
C CYS A 66 -1.22 -7.51 -2.95
N ILE A 67 0.06 -7.69 -3.27
CA ILE A 67 0.69 -9.01 -3.49
C ILE A 67 2.05 -9.08 -2.81
N THR A 68 2.58 -10.29 -2.61
CA THR A 68 3.96 -10.48 -2.14
C THR A 68 4.97 -10.36 -3.28
N MET A 69 6.26 -10.23 -2.95
CA MET A 69 7.33 -10.26 -3.95
C MET A 69 7.32 -11.57 -4.73
N LEU A 70 7.07 -12.70 -4.05
CA LEU A 70 6.97 -14.01 -4.68
C LEU A 70 5.81 -14.10 -5.66
N ASP A 71 4.67 -13.51 -5.32
CA ASP A 71 3.52 -13.47 -6.24
C ASP A 71 3.83 -12.64 -7.48
N MET A 72 4.48 -11.48 -7.33
CA MET A 72 4.93 -10.66 -8.46
C MET A 72 5.89 -11.43 -9.38
N LEU A 73 6.89 -12.11 -8.82
CA LEU A 73 7.83 -12.91 -9.61
C LEU A 73 7.13 -14.04 -10.38
N ARG A 74 6.13 -14.69 -9.77
CA ARG A 74 5.33 -15.73 -10.43
C ARG A 74 4.48 -15.16 -11.55
N GLU A 75 3.89 -13.98 -11.37
CA GLU A 75 3.10 -13.28 -12.39
C GLU A 75 3.96 -12.89 -13.60
N GLU A 76 5.22 -12.50 -13.36
CA GLU A 76 6.21 -12.21 -14.41
C GLU A 76 6.83 -13.48 -15.04
N GLY A 77 6.36 -14.67 -14.66
CA GLY A 77 6.81 -15.95 -15.24
C GLY A 77 8.17 -16.44 -14.75
N LEU A 78 8.76 -15.80 -13.72
CA LEU A 78 9.98 -16.31 -13.10
C LEU A 78 9.66 -17.56 -12.27
N ARG A 79 10.38 -18.64 -12.57
CA ARG A 79 10.35 -19.89 -11.80
C ARG A 79 11.64 -20.00 -11.01
N LEU A 80 11.54 -19.95 -9.69
CA LEU A 80 12.62 -20.33 -8.79
C LEU A 80 12.62 -21.87 -8.74
N THR A 81 13.37 -22.49 -9.67
CA THR A 81 13.66 -23.93 -9.69
C THR A 81 14.91 -24.25 -8.88
#